data_AF-A0A4Q0VJC7-F1
#
_entry.id   AF-A0A4Q0VJC7-F1
#
_cell.length_a   1.000
_cell.length_b   1.000
_cell.length_c   1.000
_cell.angle_alpha   90.00
_cell.angle_beta   90.00
_cell.angle_gamma   90.00
#
_symmetry.space_group_name_H-M   'P 1'
#
loop_
_entity.id
_entity.type
_entity.pdbx_description
1 polymer ?
#
loop_
_entity_poly.entity_id
_entity_poly.type
_entity_poly.pdbx_seq_one_letter_code
_entity_poly.pdbx_strand_id
1 'polypeptide(L)' 'MRTKWLAILHQPVVAFIGWTVFYFAIIMALVYLYGYSGLQSTTFIYNEF' A
#
# COMPACT_ATOMS: atom_id res chain seq x y z
N MET A 1 7.40 -0.90 -32.50
CA MET A 1 6.61 -0.19 -31.45
C MET A 1 6.67 -0.86 -30.07
N ARG A 2 6.77 -2.20 -29.94
CA ARG A 2 6.90 -2.90 -28.64
C ARG A 2 8.14 -2.56 -27.81
N THR A 3 9.26 -2.21 -28.45
CA THR A 3 10.56 -2.01 -27.79
C THR A 3 10.68 -0.69 -27.02
N LYS A 4 9.90 0.34 -27.39
CA LYS A 4 9.92 1.64 -26.71
C LYS A 4 9.34 1.58 -25.29
N TRP A 5 8.32 0.74 -25.08
CA TRP A 5 7.67 0.57 -23.77
C TRP A 5 8.60 -0.07 -22.74
N LEU A 6 9.36 -1.09 -23.15
CA LEU A 6 10.35 -1.75 -22.31
C LEU A 6 11.54 -0.83 -21.97
N ALA A 7 11.89 0.07 -22.89
CA ALA A 7 12.96 1.06 -22.68
C ALA A 7 12.58 2.13 -21.65
N ILE A 8 11.30 2.51 -21.57
CA ILE A 8 10.79 3.45 -20.57
C ILE A 8 10.80 2.82 -19.18
N LEU A 9 10.43 1.53 -19.07
CA LEU A 9 10.45 0.79 -17.81
C LEU A 9 11.88 0.59 -17.24
N HIS A 10 12.90 0.57 -18.10
CA HIS A 10 14.31 0.45 -17.70
C HIS A 10 14.93 1.76 -17.21
N GLN A 11 14.22 2.89 -17.32
CA GLN A 11 14.74 4.15 -16.79
C GLN A 11 14.75 4.08 -15.25
N PRO A 12 15.88 4.39 -14.59
CA PRO A 12 15.99 4.27 -13.14
C PRO A 12 14.96 5.11 -12.40
N VAL A 13 14.57 6.25 -12.97
CA VAL A 13 13.51 7.14 -12.44
C VAL A 13 12.13 6.46 -12.48
N VAL A 14 11.81 5.76 -13.57
CA VAL A 14 10.53 5.07 -13.72
C VAL A 14 10.46 3.88 -12.76
N ALA A 15 11.56 3.12 -12.64
CA ALA A 15 11.67 2.06 -11.66
C ALA A 15 11.52 2.59 -10.22
N PHE A 16 12.20 3.69 -9.88
CA PHE A 16 12.09 4.33 -8.57
C PHE A 16 10.65 4.74 -8.25
N ILE A 17 10.00 5.49 -9.14
CA ILE A 17 8.60 5.92 -8.96
C ILE A 17 7.67 4.71 -8.84
N GLY A 18 7.86 3.69 -9.69
CA GLY A 18 7.07 2.46 -9.65
C GLY A 18 7.15 1.76 -8.29
N TRP A 19 8.38 1.57 -7.77
CA TRP A 19 8.58 0.99 -6.45
C TRP A 19 8.01 1.87 -5.34
N THR A 20 8.22 3.19 -5.38
CA THR A 20 7.67 4.11 -4.39
C THR A 20 6.14 4.03 -4.33
N VAL A 21 5.46 4.08 -5.48
CA VAL A 21 3.99 3.98 -5.54
C VAL A 21 3.51 2.62 -5.06
N PHE A 22 4.20 1.53 -5.42
CA PHE A 22 3.86 0.18 -4.99
C PHE A 22 3.94 0.01 -3.46
N TYR A 23 5.07 0.39 -2.85
CA TYR A 23 5.23 0.31 -1.40
C TYR A 23 4.27 1.26 -0.66
N PHE A 24 4.01 2.45 -1.20
CA PHE A 24 3.00 3.36 -0.67
C PHE A 24 1.61 2.73 -0.66
N ALA A 25 1.19 2.09 -1.76
CA ALA A 25 -0.09 1.40 -1.84
C ALA A 25 -0.20 0.25 -0.83
N ILE A 26 0.86 -0.52 -0.62
CA ILE A 26 0.90 -1.57 0.42
C ILE A 26 0.69 -0.94 1.80
N ILE A 27 1.42 0.13 2.13
CA ILE A 27 1.28 0.82 3.43
C ILE A 27 -0.16 1.34 3.61
N MET A 28 -0.75 1.95 2.59
CA MET A 28 -2.14 2.42 2.62
C MET A 28 -3.12 1.27 2.85
N ALA A 29 -2.93 0.13 2.18
CA ALA A 29 -3.75 -1.06 2.38
C ALA A 29 -3.62 -1.60 3.81
N LEU A 30 -2.40 -1.65 4.36
CA LEU A 30 -2.17 -2.06 5.75
C LEU A 30 -2.82 -1.10 6.74
N VAL A 31 -2.67 0.22 6.55
CA VAL A 31 -3.33 1.23 7.40
C VAL A 31 -4.85 1.09 7.31
N TYR A 32 -5.40 0.86 6.12
CA TYR A 32 -6.83 0.65 5.96
C TYR A 32 -7.31 -0.63 6.67
N LEU A 33 -6.64 -1.76 6.45
CA LEU A 33 -7.01 -3.04 7.04
C LEU A 33 -6.83 -3.04 8.58
N TYR A 34 -5.72 -2.53 9.10
CA TYR A 34 -5.44 -2.63 10.54
C TYR A 34 -5.87 -1.40 11.33
N GLY A 35 -5.97 -0.23 10.69
CA GLY A 35 -6.38 1.02 11.34
C GLY A 35 -7.87 1.32 11.20
N TYR A 36 -8.49 0.97 10.08
CA TYR A 36 -9.90 1.32 9.80
C TYR A 36 -10.84 0.10 9.77
N SER A 37 -10.39 -1.04 9.25
CA SER A 37 -11.24 -2.25 9.19
C SER A 37 -11.50 -2.89 10.56
N GLY A 38 -10.80 -2.43 11.60
CA GLY A 38 -11.02 -2.79 13.01
C GLY A 38 -11.79 -1.76 13.85
N LEU A 39 -12.26 -0.63 13.29
CA LEU A 39 -13.01 0.42 14.02
C LEU A 39 -14.40 0.00 14.54
N GLN A 40 -14.70 -1.30 14.58
CA GLN A 40 -15.93 -1.83 15.18
C GLN A 40 -15.77 -3.18 15.88
N SER A 41 -14.55 -3.72 16.05
CA SER A 41 -14.36 -4.97 16.82
C SER A 41 -13.57 -4.80 18.11
N THR A 42 -13.32 -3.56 18.55
CA THR A 42 -13.23 -3.31 19.98
C THR A 42 -14.65 -3.23 20.51
N THR A 43 -15.30 -4.39 20.64
CA THR A 43 -16.14 -4.57 21.83
C THR A 43 -15.21 -4.23 22.98
N PHE A 44 -15.38 -3.05 23.55
CA PHE A 44 -14.58 -2.54 24.65
C PHE A 44 -14.81 -3.46 25.84
N ILE A 45 -14.03 -4.55 25.93
CA ILE A 45 -14.01 -5.44 27.08
C ILE A 45 -12.93 -4.92 28.04
N TYR A 46 -13.20 -3.76 28.64
CA TYR A 46 -12.61 -3.39 29.92
C TYR A 46 -13.68 -3.27 31.02
N ASN A 47 -14.89 -3.79 30.78
CA ASN A 47 -16.03 -3.72 31.71
C ASN A 47 -16.51 -5.09 32.20
N GLU A 48 -15.59 -6.04 32.41
CA GLU A 48 -15.88 -7.31 33.15
C GLU A 48 -15.08 -7.45 34.46
N PHE A 49 -14.58 -6.34 35.00
CA PHE A 49 -14.14 -6.26 36.39
C PHE A 49 -15.13 -5.44 37.21
#